data_AF-A0A938KBZ5-F1
#
_entry.id   AF-A0A938KBZ5-F1
#
_cell.length_a   1.000
_cell.length_b   1.000
_cell.length_c   1.000
_cell.angle_alpha   90.00
_cell.angle_beta   90.00
_cell.angle_gamma   90.00
#
_symmetry.space_group_name_H-M   'P 1'
#
loop_
_entity.id
_entity.type
_entity.pdbx_description
1 polymer ?
#
loop_
_entity_poly.entity_id
_entity_poly.type
_entity_poly.pdbx_seq_one_letter_code
_entity_poly.pdbx_strand_id
1 'polypeptide(L)' 'MRIDSARQDGEQYPDNGSSAEIFTNPDPQAYVELEVLGPLQNLKPGDRAEQTSTYTLIRRVETTAEAEAKRILAR' A
#
# COMPACT_ATOMS: atom_id res chain seq x y z
N MET A 1 -2.98 4.87 -9.10
CA MET A 1 -3.70 4.31 -7.93
C MET A 1 -3.14 4.93 -6.67
N ARG A 2 -3.91 4.98 -5.58
CA ARG A 2 -3.47 5.42 -4.25
C ARG A 2 -3.99 4.43 -3.20
N ILE A 3 -3.16 4.14 -2.19
CA ILE A 3 -3.57 3.45 -0.96
C ILE A 3 -3.28 4.39 0.20
N ASP A 4 -4.31 4.66 1.00
CA ASP A 4 -4.22 5.34 2.28
C ASP A 4 -4.20 4.28 3.38
N SER A 5 -2.98 3.95 3.82
CA SER A 5 -2.69 3.02 4.91
C SER A 5 -1.94 3.78 6.02
N ALA A 6 -2.70 4.22 7.03
CA ALA A 6 -2.18 5.06 8.10
C ALA A 6 -1.09 4.32 8.89
N ARG A 7 0.01 5.02 9.16
CA ARG A 7 1.11 4.48 9.96
C ARG A 7 0.81 4.65 11.45
N GLN A 8 1.27 3.70 12.25
CA GLN A 8 1.32 3.81 13.70
C GLN A 8 2.63 4.49 14.09
N ASP A 9 2.56 5.53 14.91
CA ASP A 9 3.73 6.33 15.30
C ASP A 9 4.72 5.50 16.13
N GLY A 10 6.01 5.64 15.81
CA GLY A 10 7.09 4.94 16.53
C GLY A 10 7.27 3.47 16.15
N GLU A 11 6.38 2.92 15.33
CA GLU A 11 6.44 1.51 14.92
C GLU A 11 7.37 1.26 13.74
N GLN A 12 7.95 0.06 13.71
CA GLN A 12 8.73 -0.42 12.58
C GLN A 12 7.84 -1.14 11.58
N TYR A 13 8.05 -0.80 10.32
CA TYR A 13 7.35 -1.41 9.20
C TYR A 13 8.33 -2.23 8.37
N PRO A 14 7.87 -3.34 7.76
CA PRO A 14 8.68 -4.13 6.84
C PRO A 14 8.97 -3.33 5.56
N ASP A 15 9.73 -3.93 4.64
CA ASP A 15 9.92 -3.44 3.27
C ASP A 15 10.34 -1.96 3.19
N ASN A 16 11.45 -1.65 3.88
CA ASN A 16 12.03 -0.31 3.99
C ASN A 16 11.08 0.73 4.62
N GLY A 17 10.19 0.30 5.51
CA GLY A 17 9.30 1.18 6.25
C GLY A 17 7.97 1.46 5.55
N SER A 18 7.61 0.64 4.56
CA SER A 18 6.38 0.77 3.77
C SER A 18 5.15 0.34 4.55
N SER A 19 4.06 1.11 4.49
CA SER A 19 2.76 0.72 5.07
C SER A 19 1.77 0.19 4.03
N ALA A 20 2.10 0.33 2.76
CA ALA A 20 1.40 -0.28 1.64
C ALA A 20 2.30 -0.29 0.41
N GLU A 21 2.10 -1.27 -0.46
CA GLU A 21 2.78 -1.40 -1.74
C GLU A 21 1.77 -1.66 -2.86
N ILE A 22 2.12 -1.24 -4.07
CA ILE A 22 1.29 -1.42 -5.26
C ILE A 22 2.17 -2.01 -6.34
N PHE A 23 1.80 -3.19 -6.83
CA PHE A 23 2.44 -3.81 -7.97
C PHE A 23 1.45 -3.94 -9.14
N THR A 24 1.95 -3.74 -10.36
CA THR A 24 1.18 -3.92 -11.58
C THR A 24 1.91 -4.88 -12.50
N ASN A 25 1.30 -6.02 -12.78
CA ASN A 25 1.86 -6.97 -13.73
C ASN A 25 1.41 -6.63 -15.16
N PRO A 26 2.33 -6.51 -16.13
CA PRO A 26 1.95 -6.27 -17.51
C PRO A 26 1.34 -7.51 -18.17
N ASP A 27 0.83 -7.31 -19.39
CA ASP A 27 0.40 -8.41 -20.26
C ASP A 27 1.51 -9.47 -20.43
N PRO A 28 1.17 -10.76 -20.58
CA PRO A 28 -0.18 -11.29 -20.82
C PRO A 28 -0.99 -11.60 -19.54
N GLN A 29 -0.41 -11.45 -18.35
CA GLN A 29 -1.07 -11.78 -17.08
C GLN A 29 -1.41 -10.50 -16.33
N ALA A 30 -2.25 -9.65 -16.93
CA ALA A 30 -2.56 -8.36 -16.33
C ALA A 30 -3.27 -8.50 -14.98
N TYR A 31 -2.62 -8.06 -13.90
CA TYR A 31 -3.21 -7.92 -12.57
C TYR A 31 -2.60 -6.74 -11.81
N VAL A 32 -3.31 -6.31 -10.78
CA VAL A 32 -2.84 -5.33 -9.80
C VAL A 32 -2.84 -6.00 -8.45
N GLU A 33 -1.72 -5.92 -7.75
CA GLU A 33 -1.57 -6.40 -6.39
C GLU A 33 -1.54 -5.22 -5.43
N LEU A 34 -2.32 -5.35 -4.36
CA LEU A 34 -2.43 -4.37 -3.29
C LEU A 34 -1.94 -5.03 -2.02
N GLU A 35 -0.79 -4.59 -1.54
CA GLU A 35 -0.21 -5.09 -0.32
C GLU A 35 -0.34 -4.02 0.76
N VAL A 36 -0.85 -4.43 1.92
CA VAL A 36 -1.07 -3.55 3.07
C VAL A 36 -0.30 -4.13 4.22
N LEU A 37 0.60 -3.32 4.78
CA LEU A 37 1.57 -3.74 5.77
C LEU A 37 1.23 -3.09 7.11
N GLY A 38 1.41 -3.85 8.18
CA GLY A 38 1.26 -3.40 9.56
C GLY A 38 2.47 -3.82 10.39
N PRO A 39 2.69 -3.20 11.56
CA PRO A 39 3.74 -3.63 12.47
C PRO A 39 3.46 -5.05 12.98
N LEU A 40 4.52 -5.79 13.30
CA LEU A 40 4.39 -7.11 13.92
C LEU A 40 3.79 -6.98 15.32
N GLN A 41 2.72 -7.74 15.58
CA GLN A 41 2.03 -7.75 16.86
C GLN A 41 1.99 -9.16 17.45
N ASN A 42 2.24 -9.25 18.76
CA ASN A 42 2.04 -10.49 19.51
C ASN A 42 0.58 -10.55 19.98
N LEU A 43 -0.16 -11.56 19.53
CA LEU A 43 -1.55 -11.79 19.94
C LEU A 43 -1.62 -12.96 20.92
N LYS A 44 -2.38 -12.80 22.00
CA LYS A 44 -2.74 -13.88 22.93
C LYS A 44 -4.07 -14.53 22.49
N PRO A 45 -4.41 -15.71 23.02
CA PRO A 45 -5.72 -16.31 22.76
C PRO A 45 -6.86 -15.35 23.13
N GLY A 46 -7.67 -14.99 22.14
CA GLY A 46 -8.79 -14.05 22.28
C GLY A 46 -8.49 -12.62 21.81
N ASP A 47 -7.23 -12.27 21.55
CA ASP A 47 -6.87 -10.95 21.02
C ASP A 47 -7.20 -10.84 19.52
N ARG A 48 -7.37 -9.60 19.05
CA ARG A 48 -7.60 -9.27 17.64
C ARG A 48 -6.74 -8.09 17.21
N ALA A 49 -6.22 -8.14 15.99
CA ALA A 49 -5.66 -6.99 15.29
C ALA A 49 -6.58 -6.63 14.11
N GLU A 50 -6.75 -5.34 13.87
CA GLU A 50 -7.55 -4.81 12.76
C GLU A 50 -6.79 -3.66 12.11
N GLN A 51 -6.87 -3.60 10.78
CA GLN A 51 -6.36 -2.48 10.00
C GLN A 51 -7.37 -2.18 8.90
N THR A 52 -7.75 -0.91 8.78
CA THR A 52 -8.60 -0.43 7.69
C THR A 52 -7.74 0.43 6.77
N SER A 53 -7.74 0.10 5.48
CA SER A 53 -7.08 0.89 4.44
C SER A 53 -8.09 1.28 3.38
N THR A 54 -7.90 2.46 2.80
CA THR A 54 -8.72 2.93 1.67
C THR A 54 -7.88 2.91 0.41
N TYR A 55 -8.42 2.38 -0.68
CA TYR A 55 -7.78 2.47 -1.99
C TYR A 55 -8.62 3.30 -2.95
N THR A 56 -7.94 4.03 -3.83
CA THR A 56 -8.57 4.81 -4.90
C THR A 56 -7.97 4.43 -6.25
N LEU A 57 -8.82 3.95 -7.15
CA LEU A 57 -8.48 3.73 -8.55
C LEU A 57 -8.58 5.06 -9.31
N ILE A 58 -7.50 5.40 -10.01
CA ILE A 58 -7.35 6.66 -10.73
C ILE A 58 -6.97 6.31 -12.16
N ARG A 59 -7.64 6.92 -13.14
CA ARG A 59 -7.31 6.72 -14.55
C ARG A 59 -5.91 7.27 -14.81
N ARG A 60 -5.04 6.43 -15.36
CA ARG A 60 -3.68 6.79 -15.72
C ARG A 60 -3.66 7.85 -16.80
N VAL A 61 -2.78 8.84 -16.63
CA VAL A 61 -2.54 9.91 -17.61
C VAL A 61 -1.05 10.05 -17.94
N GLU A 62 -0.17 9.53 -17.09
CA GLU A 62 1.28 9.58 -17.27
C GLU A 62 1.85 8.33 -17.96
N THR A 63 3.02 8.51 -18.60
CA THR A 63 3.70 7.44 -19.33
C THR A 63 4.40 6.44 -18.42
N THR A 64 4.78 6.78 -17.18
CA THR A 64 5.47 5.86 -16.26
C THR A 64 4.74 5.73 -14.92
N ALA A 65 4.90 4.59 -14.25
CA ALA A 65 4.30 4.36 -12.93
C ALA A 65 4.84 5.35 -11.88
N GLU A 66 6.13 5.68 -11.95
CA GLU A 66 6.76 6.66 -11.05
C GLU A 66 6.20 8.08 -11.25
N ALA A 67 6.03 8.53 -12.51
CA ALA A 67 5.43 9.83 -12.80
C ALA A 67 3.98 9.90 -12.32
N GLU A 68 3.20 8.83 -12.54
CA GLU A 68 1.83 8.72 -12.04
C GLU A 68 1.79 8.76 -10.50
N ALA A 69 2.71 8.06 -9.82
CA ALA A 69 2.81 8.07 -8.36
C ALA A 69 3.15 9.46 -7.81
N LYS A 70 4.15 10.15 -8.37
CA LYS A 70 4.51 11.53 -8.00
C LYS A 70 3.33 12.49 -8.14
N ARG A 71 2.60 12.40 -9.27
CA ARG A 71 1.40 13.20 -9.54
C ARG A 71 0.28 12.96 -8.53
N ILE A 72 0.01 11.71 -8.18
CA ILE A 72 -1.08 11.32 -7.27
C ILE A 72 -0.75 11.63 -5.81
N LEU A 73 0.51 11.43 -5.40
CA LEU A 73 0.94 11.56 -4.01
C LEU A 73 1.38 12.98 -3.64
N ALA A 74 1.62 13.86 -4.62
CA ALA A 74 1.99 15.27 -4.43
C ALA A 74 3.13 15.46 -3.41
N ARG A 75 4.18 14.64 -3.54
CA ARG A 75 5.40 14.70 -2.74
C ARG A 75 6.56 15.20 -3.58
#